data_AF-A0A560ECP1-F1
#
_entry.id   AF-A0A560ECP1-F1
#
_cell.length_a   1.000
_cell.length_b   1.000
_cell.length_c   1.000
_cell.angle_alpha   90.00
_cell.angle_beta   90.00
_cell.angle_gamma   90.00
#
_symmetry.space_group_name_H-M   'P 1'
#
loop_
_entity.id
_entity.type
_entity.pdbx_description
1 polymer ?
#
loop_
_entity_poly.entity_id
_entity_poly.type
_entity_poly.pdbx_seq_one_letter_code
_entity_poly.pdbx_strand_id
1 'polypeptide(L)'
;MLSKCSLAVLAVVLSVAATPARAMVCMDKSMTLDEVVEAIGAQKSCESAMKLFGDCQLTASGDVQLGAAVEKKCEADFMPGLNTAQQQAYKREMRVCDQKYRNKSGTMYLSFAAFCRAEVAQRYSQRALKAAGQKAR
;
A
#
# COMPACT_ATOMS: atom_id res chain seq x y z
N MET A 1 40.49 -52.60 17.42
CA MET A 1 39.10 -53.13 17.33
C MET A 1 38.17 -51.95 17.19
N LEU A 2 37.26 -52.03 16.21
CA LEU A 2 36.29 -51.01 15.84
C LEU A 2 35.34 -50.67 16.99
N SER A 3 34.95 -49.40 17.13
CA SER A 3 33.53 -49.09 17.31
C SER A 3 33.21 -47.68 16.84
N LYS A 4 32.50 -47.64 15.71
CA LYS A 4 31.88 -46.45 15.09
C LYS A 4 30.61 -46.12 15.88
N CYS A 5 30.43 -44.87 16.31
CA CYS A 5 29.10 -44.34 16.63
C CYS A 5 28.99 -42.89 16.11
N SER A 6 28.76 -42.83 14.80
CA SER A 6 27.76 -42.00 14.12
C SER A 6 27.60 -40.53 14.55
N LEU A 7 28.08 -39.65 13.66
CA LEU A 7 27.66 -38.26 13.49
C LEU A 7 26.13 -38.17 13.34
N ALA A 8 25.45 -37.60 14.33
CA ALA A 8 24.04 -37.22 14.20
C ALA A 8 23.95 -35.90 13.42
N VAL A 9 23.66 -35.99 12.12
CA VAL A 9 23.33 -34.83 11.28
C VAL A 9 21.92 -34.35 11.64
N LEU A 10 21.81 -33.22 12.33
CA LEU A 10 20.55 -32.52 12.55
C LEU A 10 20.11 -31.86 11.24
N ALA A 11 19.34 -32.57 10.43
CA ALA A 11 18.65 -31.99 9.29
C ALA A 11 17.39 -31.25 9.78
N VAL A 12 17.52 -29.94 10.03
CA VAL A 12 16.37 -29.07 10.24
C VAL A 12 15.74 -28.81 8.88
N VAL A 13 14.67 -29.54 8.57
CA VAL A 13 13.82 -29.28 7.40
C VAL A 13 13.03 -27.99 7.68
N LEU A 14 13.50 -26.86 7.15
CA LEU A 14 12.70 -25.64 7.06
C LEU A 14 11.58 -25.88 6.03
N SER A 15 10.44 -26.38 6.49
CA SER A 15 9.22 -26.36 5.69
C SER A 15 8.81 -24.90 5.48
N VAL A 16 9.09 -24.36 4.29
CA VAL A 16 8.54 -23.08 3.85
C VAL A 16 7.03 -23.29 3.75
N ALA A 17 6.30 -22.88 4.78
CA ALA A 17 4.85 -22.80 4.72
C ALA A 17 4.51 -21.72 3.68
N ALA A 18 4.28 -22.14 2.43
CA ALA A 18 3.66 -21.29 1.44
C ALA A 18 2.26 -20.96 1.97
N THR A 19 2.12 -19.79 2.60
CA THR A 19 0.80 -19.28 2.97
C THR A 19 0.00 -19.14 1.68
N PRO A 20 -1.17 -19.79 1.56
CA PRO A 20 -1.98 -19.67 0.36
C PRO A 20 -2.31 -18.20 0.13
N ALA A 21 -2.04 -17.69 -1.08
CA ALA A 21 -2.51 -16.39 -1.51
C ALA A 21 -4.05 -16.44 -1.42
N ARG A 22 -4.62 -15.76 -0.42
CA ARG A 22 -6.06 -15.69 -0.27
C ARG A 22 -6.60 -14.81 -1.39
N ALA A 23 -7.45 -15.39 -2.22
CA ALA A 23 -8.20 -14.61 -3.19
C ALA A 23 -9.21 -13.72 -2.44
N MET A 24 -9.30 -12.48 -2.87
CA MET A 24 -10.28 -11.48 -2.49
C MET A 24 -11.23 -11.22 -3.66
N VAL A 25 -12.46 -10.80 -3.36
CA VAL A 25 -13.39 -10.38 -4.40
C VAL A 25 -13.20 -8.89 -4.63
N CYS A 26 -12.83 -8.52 -5.85
CA CYS A 26 -12.65 -7.14 -6.31
C CYS A 26 -13.17 -7.05 -7.75
N MET A 27 -13.95 -6.02 -8.06
CA MET A 27 -14.57 -5.88 -9.40
C MET A 27 -15.36 -7.14 -9.83
N ASP A 28 -16.11 -7.75 -8.90
CA ASP A 28 -16.86 -9.00 -9.09
C ASP A 28 -16.01 -10.22 -9.53
N LYS A 29 -14.68 -10.15 -9.34
CA LYS A 29 -13.73 -11.19 -9.70
C LYS A 29 -12.95 -11.66 -8.48
N SER A 30 -12.63 -12.95 -8.46
CA SER A 30 -11.66 -13.51 -7.53
C SER A 30 -10.25 -13.10 -7.98
N MET A 31 -9.60 -12.23 -7.22
CA MET A 31 -8.26 -11.71 -7.48
C MET A 31 -7.37 -11.93 -6.28
N THR A 32 -6.07 -12.11 -6.50
CA THR A 32 -5.05 -12.04 -5.47
C THR A 32 -4.83 -10.59 -5.04
N LEU A 33 -4.24 -10.37 -3.87
CA LEU A 33 -3.89 -9.02 -3.41
C LEU A 33 -2.97 -8.30 -4.42
N ASP A 34 -2.01 -9.01 -4.99
CA ASP A 34 -1.04 -8.46 -5.94
C ASP A 34 -1.72 -8.04 -7.25
N GLU A 35 -2.67 -8.83 -7.76
CA GLU A 35 -3.45 -8.46 -8.95
C GLU A 35 -4.28 -7.19 -8.71
N VAL A 36 -4.80 -6.97 -7.51
CA VAL A 36 -5.51 -5.73 -7.17
C VAL A 36 -4.52 -4.56 -7.05
N VAL A 37 -3.36 -4.75 -6.44
CA VAL A 37 -2.27 -3.75 -6.40
C VAL A 37 -1.88 -3.31 -7.82
N GLU A 38 -1.68 -4.26 -8.72
CA GLU A 38 -1.39 -4.00 -10.13
C GLU A 38 -2.53 -3.24 -10.82
N ALA A 39 -3.78 -3.65 -10.60
CA ALA A 39 -4.95 -2.99 -11.16
C ALA A 39 -5.10 -1.54 -10.67
N ILE A 40 -4.78 -1.24 -9.41
CA ILE A 40 -4.71 0.12 -8.86
C ILE A 40 -3.60 0.92 -9.54
N GLY A 41 -2.39 0.35 -9.64
CA GLY A 41 -1.25 1.01 -10.27
C GLY A 41 -1.47 1.31 -11.77
N ALA A 42 -2.25 0.47 -12.44
CA ALA A 42 -2.60 0.60 -13.86
C ALA A 42 -3.71 1.63 -14.15
N GLN A 43 -4.38 2.17 -13.13
CA GLN A 43 -5.40 3.20 -13.33
C GLN A 43 -4.85 4.42 -14.06
N LYS A 44 -5.71 5.14 -14.78
CA LYS A 44 -5.29 6.31 -15.57
C LYS A 44 -4.95 7.52 -14.70
N SER A 45 -5.70 7.73 -13.62
CA SER A 45 -5.55 8.87 -12.70
C SER A 45 -5.48 8.43 -11.25
N CYS A 46 -4.99 9.32 -10.38
CA CYS A 46 -5.07 9.18 -8.93
C CYS A 46 -6.50 8.95 -8.44
N GLU A 47 -7.48 9.67 -8.99
CA GLU A 47 -8.89 9.55 -8.59
C GLU A 47 -9.47 8.17 -8.92
N SER A 48 -9.18 7.63 -10.11
CA SER A 48 -9.59 6.27 -10.48
C SER A 48 -8.89 5.21 -9.62
N ALA A 49 -7.63 5.44 -9.22
CA ALA A 49 -6.90 4.58 -8.30
C ALA A 49 -7.53 4.55 -6.91
N MET A 50 -7.86 5.73 -6.37
CA MET A 50 -8.53 5.86 -5.07
C MET A 50 -9.91 5.21 -5.09
N LYS A 51 -10.67 5.37 -6.17
CA LYS A 51 -11.98 4.73 -6.33
C LYS A 51 -11.84 3.20 -6.29
N LEU A 52 -10.92 2.64 -7.09
CA LEU A 52 -10.70 1.19 -7.11
C LEU A 52 -10.25 0.65 -5.73
N PHE A 53 -9.40 1.39 -5.01
CA PHE A 53 -9.03 1.02 -3.65
C PHE A 53 -10.25 1.00 -2.71
N GLY A 54 -11.13 2.01 -2.77
CA GLY A 54 -12.37 2.03 -2.00
C GLY A 54 -13.31 0.86 -2.32
N ASP A 55 -13.43 0.54 -3.61
CA ASP A 55 -14.27 -0.56 -4.10
C ASP A 55 -13.72 -1.94 -3.71
N CYS A 56 -12.41 -2.08 -3.54
CA CYS A 56 -11.73 -3.36 -3.27
C CYS A 56 -11.13 -3.46 -1.86
N GLN A 57 -11.53 -2.59 -0.93
CA GLN A 57 -10.99 -2.60 0.42
C GLN A 57 -11.27 -3.89 1.17
N LEU A 58 -10.33 -4.29 2.03
CA LEU A 58 -10.40 -5.48 2.86
C LEU A 58 -10.82 -5.18 4.30
N THR A 59 -10.80 -3.91 4.71
CA THR A 59 -10.93 -3.48 6.11
C THR A 59 -9.90 -4.19 7.00
N ALA A 60 -8.71 -4.43 6.46
CA ALA A 60 -7.68 -5.26 7.08
C ALA A 60 -6.28 -4.87 6.61
N SER A 61 -5.26 -5.63 7.04
CA SER A 61 -3.85 -5.33 6.78
C SER A 61 -3.47 -5.35 5.29
N GLY A 62 -4.25 -6.01 4.43
CA GLY A 62 -4.01 -6.00 2.99
C GLY A 62 -4.19 -4.60 2.37
N ASP A 63 -5.01 -3.74 2.99
CA ASP A 63 -5.22 -2.36 2.54
C ASP A 63 -3.95 -1.51 2.64
N VAL A 64 -2.94 -1.94 3.42
CA VAL A 64 -1.63 -1.28 3.46
C VAL A 64 -0.96 -1.33 2.08
N GLN A 65 -1.06 -2.47 1.37
CA GLN A 65 -0.47 -2.62 0.04
C GLN A 65 -1.31 -1.91 -1.03
N LEU A 66 -2.63 -2.02 -0.94
CA LEU A 66 -3.55 -1.31 -1.83
C LEU A 66 -3.39 0.22 -1.72
N GLY A 67 -3.35 0.73 -0.48
CA GLY A 67 -3.13 2.16 -0.20
C GLY A 67 -1.78 2.65 -0.70
N ALA A 68 -0.70 1.88 -0.52
CA ALA A 68 0.61 2.24 -1.07
C ALA A 68 0.62 2.31 -2.61
N ALA A 69 -0.16 1.47 -3.29
CA ALA A 69 -0.33 1.55 -4.74
C ALA A 69 -1.04 2.85 -5.17
N VAL A 70 -2.07 3.27 -4.41
CA VAL A 70 -2.72 4.58 -4.61
C VAL A 70 -1.74 5.73 -4.34
N GLU A 71 -1.01 5.69 -3.22
CA GLU A 71 0.00 6.70 -2.88
C GLU A 71 0.96 6.92 -4.05
N LYS A 72 1.58 5.84 -4.56
CA LYS A 72 2.49 5.89 -5.72
C LYS A 72 1.84 6.48 -6.97
N LYS A 73 0.59 6.09 -7.26
CA LYS A 73 -0.14 6.59 -8.43
C LYS A 73 -0.42 8.08 -8.32
N CYS A 74 -0.82 8.56 -7.15
CA CYS A 74 -1.09 9.97 -6.88
C CYS A 74 0.17 10.82 -6.80
N GLU A 75 1.25 10.29 -6.22
CA GLU A 75 2.55 10.95 -6.12
C GLU A 75 3.14 11.32 -7.48
N ALA A 76 2.86 10.54 -8.52
CA ALA A 76 3.31 10.84 -9.88
C ALA A 76 2.83 12.22 -10.39
N ASP A 77 1.69 12.72 -9.90
CA ASP A 77 1.12 14.00 -10.33
C ASP A 77 1.84 15.22 -9.73
N PHE A 78 2.49 15.07 -8.58
CA PHE A 78 2.98 16.21 -7.80
C PHE A 78 4.43 16.10 -7.33
N MET A 79 4.93 14.90 -7.04
CA MET A 79 6.28 14.71 -6.49
C MET A 79 7.40 15.32 -7.34
N PRO A 80 7.39 15.22 -8.69
CA PRO A 80 8.42 15.85 -9.52
C PRO A 80 8.47 17.38 -9.40
N GLY A 81 7.38 18.02 -9.00
CA GLY A 81 7.27 19.47 -8.87
C GLY A 81 7.53 20.01 -7.46
N LEU A 82 7.73 19.14 -6.46
CA LEU A 82 7.92 19.56 -5.07
C LEU A 82 9.38 19.90 -4.76
N ASN A 83 9.60 21.04 -4.10
CA ASN A 83 10.86 21.33 -3.43
C ASN A 83 10.99 20.57 -2.09
N THR A 84 12.18 20.61 -1.48
CA THR A 84 12.48 19.90 -0.22
C THR A 84 11.52 20.23 0.92
N ALA A 85 11.13 21.51 1.08
CA ALA A 85 10.22 21.93 2.14
C ALA A 85 8.81 21.35 1.92
N GLN A 86 8.33 21.34 0.68
CA GLN A 86 7.04 20.77 0.31
C GLN A 86 7.02 19.24 0.46
N GLN A 87 8.09 18.55 0.05
CA GLN A 87 8.23 17.11 0.27
C GLN A 87 8.21 16.78 1.77
N GLN A 88 8.86 17.61 2.60
CA GLN A 88 8.84 17.41 4.04
C GLN A 88 7.46 17.69 4.65
N ALA A 89 6.72 18.68 4.14
CA ALA A 89 5.34 18.93 4.56
C ALA A 89 4.44 17.72 4.24
N TYR A 90 4.54 17.17 3.03
CA TYR A 90 3.82 15.96 2.63
C TYR A 90 4.15 14.78 3.57
N LYS A 91 5.43 14.48 3.80
CA LYS A 91 5.86 13.42 4.73
C LYS A 91 5.36 13.61 6.15
N ARG A 92 5.23 14.87 6.63
CA ARG A 92 4.65 15.15 7.95
C ARG A 92 3.16 14.82 7.98
N GLU A 93 2.39 15.19 6.95
CA GLU A 93 0.97 14.82 6.86
C GLU A 93 0.78 13.29 6.84
N MET A 94 1.61 12.57 6.07
CA MET A 94 1.59 11.09 6.08
C MET A 94 1.85 10.53 7.49
N ARG A 95 2.82 11.10 8.21
CA ARG A 95 3.15 10.65 9.57
C ARG A 95 2.02 10.94 10.57
N VAL A 96 1.17 11.95 10.34
CA VAL A 96 -0.02 12.20 11.17
C VAL A 96 -0.99 11.02 11.07
N CYS A 97 -1.18 10.45 9.87
CA CYS A 97 -2.00 9.25 9.68
C CYS A 97 -1.46 8.06 10.48
N ASP A 98 -0.15 7.81 10.41
CA ASP A 98 0.49 6.71 11.14
C ASP A 98 0.34 6.90 12.66
N GLN A 99 0.57 8.12 13.15
CA GLN A 99 0.49 8.43 14.57
C GLN A 99 -0.92 8.29 15.15
N LYS A 100 -1.96 8.61 14.36
CA LYS A 100 -3.36 8.51 14.77
C LYS A 100 -3.73 7.09 15.22
N TYR A 101 -3.16 6.07 14.57
CA TYR A 101 -3.54 4.67 14.78
C TYR A 101 -2.44 3.82 15.43
N ARG A 102 -1.25 4.36 15.69
CA ARG A 102 -0.05 3.60 16.15
C ARG A 102 -0.23 2.75 17.42
N ASN A 103 -1.13 3.13 18.32
CA ASN A 103 -1.38 2.44 19.59
C ASN A 103 -2.71 1.67 19.60
N LYS A 104 -3.31 1.46 18.42
CA LYS A 104 -4.55 0.69 18.27
C LYS A 104 -4.21 -0.73 17.84
N SER A 105 -4.93 -1.69 18.39
CA SER A 105 -4.75 -3.12 18.08
C SER A 105 -5.80 -3.58 17.07
N GLY A 106 -5.39 -4.46 16.16
CA GLY A 106 -6.27 -5.03 15.14
C GLY A 106 -5.98 -4.48 13.74
N THR A 107 -6.16 -5.33 12.73
CA THR A 107 -5.84 -5.04 11.33
C THR A 107 -6.72 -3.96 10.71
N MET A 108 -7.92 -3.74 11.25
CA MET A 108 -8.81 -2.65 10.87
C MET A 108 -8.12 -1.28 10.99
N TYR A 109 -7.33 -1.05 12.04
CA TYR A 109 -6.64 0.23 12.22
C TYR A 109 -5.45 0.41 11.26
N LEU A 110 -4.88 -0.69 10.73
CA LEU A 110 -3.90 -0.63 9.65
C LEU A 110 -4.56 -0.17 8.35
N SER A 111 -5.76 -0.68 8.06
CA SER A 111 -6.59 -0.21 6.94
C SER A 111 -6.92 1.27 7.06
N PHE A 112 -7.33 1.73 8.25
CA PHE A 112 -7.62 3.15 8.47
C PHE A 112 -6.40 4.06 8.28
N ALA A 113 -5.21 3.60 8.65
CA ALA A 113 -3.97 4.33 8.38
C ALA A 113 -3.69 4.39 6.88
N ALA A 114 -3.86 3.29 6.16
CA ALA A 114 -3.66 3.22 4.71
C ALA A 114 -4.61 4.16 3.94
N PHE A 115 -5.90 4.17 4.30
CA PHE A 115 -6.87 5.11 3.72
C PHE A 115 -6.51 6.57 3.99
N CYS A 116 -6.17 6.91 5.24
CA CYS A 116 -5.76 8.27 5.59
C CYS A 116 -4.58 8.75 4.72
N ARG A 117 -3.58 7.88 4.52
CA ARG A 117 -2.41 8.19 3.70
C ARG A 117 -2.76 8.35 2.21
N ALA A 118 -3.57 7.44 1.67
CA ALA A 118 -4.05 7.53 0.29
C ALA A 118 -4.85 8.82 0.05
N GLU A 119 -5.70 9.24 0.99
CA GLU A 119 -6.43 10.51 0.93
C GLU A 119 -5.51 11.74 0.98
N VAL A 120 -4.43 11.70 1.79
CA VAL A 120 -3.41 12.77 1.78
C VAL A 120 -2.79 12.88 0.38
N ALA A 121 -2.32 11.77 -0.19
CA ALA A 121 -1.75 11.74 -1.53
C ALA A 121 -2.76 12.23 -2.60
N GLN A 122 -4.03 11.83 -2.49
CA GLN A 122 -5.10 12.27 -3.38
C GLN A 122 -5.30 13.79 -3.35
N ARG A 123 -5.35 14.40 -2.16
CA ARG A 123 -5.48 15.86 -2.04
C ARG A 123 -4.30 16.60 -2.66
N TYR A 124 -3.08 16.06 -2.51
CA TYR A 124 -1.88 16.65 -3.12
C TYR A 124 -1.93 16.57 -4.65
N SER A 125 -2.31 15.42 -5.21
CA SER A 125 -2.56 15.24 -6.65
C SER A 125 -3.59 16.26 -7.16
N GLN A 126 -4.77 16.35 -6.52
CA GLN A 126 -5.81 17.29 -6.92
C GLN A 126 -5.34 18.75 -6.92
N ARG A 127 -4.58 19.16 -5.90
CA ARG A 127 -4.01 20.52 -5.81
C ARG A 127 -3.02 20.78 -6.94
N ALA A 128 -2.14 19.82 -7.23
CA ALA A 128 -1.15 19.94 -8.30
C ALA A 128 -1.79 20.01 -9.68
N LEU A 129 -2.74 19.13 -9.98
CA LEU A 129 -3.47 19.11 -11.26
C LEU A 129 -4.30 20.39 -11.45
N LYS A 130 -4.95 20.88 -10.40
CA LYS A 130 -5.67 22.18 -10.46
C LYS A 130 -4.72 23.33 -10.77
N ALA A 131 -3.56 23.38 -10.12
CA ALA A 131 -2.55 24.42 -10.38
C ALA A 131 -1.97 24.32 -11.81
N ALA A 132 -1.78 23.11 -12.34
CA ALA A 132 -1.32 22.90 -13.71
C ALA A 132 -2.37 23.35 -14.75
N GLY A 133 -3.64 22.99 -14.55
CA GLY A 133 -4.74 23.42 -15.41
C GLY A 133 -4.96 24.93 -15.41
N GLN A 134 -4.72 25.61 -14.28
CA GLN A 134 -4.74 27.08 -14.21
C GLN A 134 -3.60 27.75 -14.97
N LYS A 135 -2.42 27.12 -15.06
CA LYS A 135 -1.27 27.64 -15.83
C LYS A 135 -1.40 27.44 -17.33
N ALA A 136 -2.19 26.46 -17.76
CA ALA A 136 -2.41 26.13 -19.17
C ALA A 136 -3.53 26.96 -19.84
N ARG A 137 -4.27 27.74 -19.05
CA ARG A 137 -5.35 28.63 -19.50
C ARG A 137 -4.88 30.07 -19.56
#